data_AF-A0A132MKZ9-F1
#
_entry.id   AF-A0A132MKZ9-F1
#
_cell.length_a   1.000
_cell.length_b   1.000
_cell.length_c   1.000
_cell.angle_alpha   90.00
_cell.angle_beta   90.00
_cell.angle_gamma   90.00
#
_symmetry.space_group_name_H-M   'P 1'
#
loop_
_entity.id
_entity.type
_entity.pdbx_description
1 polymer ?
#
loop_
_entity_poly.entity_id
_entity_poly.type
_entity_poly.pdbx_seq_one_letter_code
_entity_poly.pdbx_strand_id
1 'polypeptide(L)'
;MIFEGCRFDYSYLQGFRAVGGLAFVNCSFRESTFEAARLPGSVFVSCSLAGTEFIGCDLRGCDLRGNNLEEVRGLASLRRVIVDPDQLPQLTTAMVRDFEIELKDRPR
;
A
#
# COMPACT_ATOMS: atom_id res chain seq x y z
N MET A 1 -14.63 10.33 -6.99
CA MET A 1 -14.98 8.98 -7.50
C MET A 1 -14.82 8.00 -6.35
N ILE A 2 -15.75 7.05 -6.20
CA ILE A 2 -15.72 6.04 -5.15
C ILE A 2 -15.84 4.66 -5.80
N PHE A 3 -14.97 3.73 -5.43
CA PHE A 3 -15.13 2.31 -5.67
C PHE A 3 -15.51 1.65 -4.36
N GLU A 4 -16.60 0.89 -4.34
CA GLU A 4 -17.12 0.27 -3.14
C GLU A 4 -17.32 -1.23 -3.34
N GLY A 5 -16.88 -2.05 -2.38
CA GLY A 5 -17.10 -3.51 -2.40
C GLY A 5 -16.43 -4.23 -3.57
N CYS A 6 -15.44 -3.61 -4.22
CA CYS A 6 -14.81 -4.12 -5.42
C CYS A 6 -13.67 -5.10 -5.08
N ARG A 7 -13.48 -6.12 -5.92
CA ARG A 7 -12.40 -7.09 -5.79
C ARG A 7 -11.39 -6.93 -6.91
N PHE A 8 -10.15 -6.59 -6.56
CA PHE A 8 -9.00 -6.37 -7.42
C PHE A 8 -7.82 -7.30 -7.07
N ASP A 9 -8.08 -8.41 -6.38
CA ASP A 9 -7.04 -9.37 -6.04
C ASP A 9 -6.30 -9.86 -7.28
N TYR A 10 -4.98 -10.02 -7.18
CA TYR A 10 -4.08 -10.46 -8.27
C TYR A 10 -4.13 -9.58 -9.52
N SER A 11 -4.74 -8.39 -9.44
CA SER A 11 -4.84 -7.49 -10.59
C SER A 11 -3.53 -6.73 -10.82
N TYR A 12 -3.35 -6.32 -12.08
CA TYR A 12 -2.24 -5.45 -12.49
C TYR A 12 -2.80 -4.10 -12.94
N LEU A 13 -2.60 -3.07 -12.12
CA LEU A 13 -3.16 -1.73 -12.27
C LEU A 13 -2.06 -0.78 -12.76
N GLN A 14 -1.75 -0.87 -14.05
CA GLN A 14 -0.70 -0.06 -14.67
C GLN A 14 -1.21 1.33 -15.06
N GLY A 15 -0.46 2.37 -14.71
CA GLY A 15 -0.71 3.74 -15.14
C GLY A 15 -2.03 4.32 -14.66
N PHE A 16 -2.65 3.74 -13.63
CA PHE A 16 -3.94 4.18 -13.10
C PHE A 16 -3.82 5.58 -12.48
N ARG A 17 -4.69 6.51 -12.88
CA ARG A 17 -4.61 7.92 -12.48
C ARG A 17 -5.92 8.38 -11.83
N ALA A 18 -5.81 8.87 -10.59
CA ALA A 18 -6.90 9.60 -9.95
C ALA A 18 -7.09 10.96 -10.63
N VAL A 19 -8.35 11.30 -10.95
CA VAL A 19 -8.76 12.63 -11.39
C VAL A 19 -9.67 13.22 -10.32
N GLY A 20 -9.14 14.15 -9.52
CA GLY A 20 -9.82 14.67 -8.33
C GLY A 20 -9.81 13.69 -7.16
N GLY A 21 -10.76 13.84 -6.22
CA GLY A 21 -10.87 12.97 -5.05
C GLY A 21 -11.24 11.54 -5.44
N LEU A 22 -10.45 10.57 -4.98
CA LEU A 22 -10.65 9.14 -5.21
C LEU A 22 -10.69 8.40 -3.86
N ALA A 23 -11.70 7.55 -3.68
CA ALA A 23 -11.80 6.68 -2.53
C ALA A 23 -12.06 5.22 -2.93
N PHE A 24 -11.43 4.30 -2.21
CA PHE A 24 -11.73 2.87 -2.23
C PHE A 24 -12.29 2.48 -0.87
N VAL A 25 -13.47 1.88 -0.84
CA VAL A 25 -14.19 1.55 0.39
C VAL A 25 -14.56 0.07 0.36
N ASN A 26 -14.19 -0.69 1.39
CA ASN A 26 -14.47 -2.13 1.48
C ASN A 26 -13.97 -2.92 0.24
N CYS A 27 -12.84 -2.52 -0.34
CA CYS A 27 -12.26 -3.16 -1.52
C CYS A 27 -11.13 -4.13 -1.14
N SER A 28 -10.86 -5.11 -2.00
CA SER A 28 -9.73 -6.03 -1.84
C SER A 28 -8.72 -5.88 -2.97
N PHE A 29 -7.44 -5.83 -2.62
CA PHE A 29 -6.28 -5.66 -3.51
C PHE A 29 -5.19 -6.71 -3.21
N ARG A 30 -5.60 -7.89 -2.72
CA ARG A 30 -4.64 -8.89 -2.25
C ARG A 30 -3.74 -9.35 -3.39
N GLU A 31 -2.43 -9.33 -3.16
CA GLU A 31 -1.42 -9.70 -4.17
C GLU A 31 -1.58 -8.94 -5.51
N SER A 32 -2.15 -7.74 -5.49
CA SER A 32 -2.24 -6.90 -6.69
C SER A 32 -0.97 -6.08 -6.88
N THR A 33 -0.70 -5.65 -8.11
CA THR A 33 0.38 -4.70 -8.41
C THR A 33 -0.22 -3.39 -8.90
N PHE A 34 0.22 -2.29 -8.30
CA PHE A 34 0.08 -0.95 -8.86
C PHE A 34 1.42 -0.55 -9.46
N GLU A 35 1.45 -0.31 -10.77
CA GLU A 35 2.66 0.18 -11.45
C GLU A 35 2.39 1.55 -12.07
N ALA A 36 3.31 2.50 -11.86
CA ALA A 36 3.24 3.85 -12.40
C ALA A 36 1.91 4.58 -12.11
N ALA A 37 1.20 4.17 -11.05
CA ALA A 37 -0.06 4.76 -10.66
C ALA A 37 0.15 6.14 -10.01
N ARG A 38 -0.81 7.04 -10.21
CA ARG A 38 -0.83 8.37 -9.59
C ARG A 38 -2.11 8.56 -8.82
N LEU A 39 -2.01 8.48 -7.50
CA LEU A 39 -3.15 8.50 -6.58
C LEU A 39 -3.04 9.57 -5.49
N PRO A 40 -2.46 10.77 -5.72
CA PRO A 40 -2.18 11.72 -4.65
C PRO A 40 -3.46 12.08 -3.87
N GLY A 41 -3.40 12.05 -2.55
CA GLY A 41 -4.54 12.37 -1.68
C GLY A 41 -5.71 11.38 -1.72
N SER A 42 -5.54 10.20 -2.35
CA SER A 42 -6.61 9.19 -2.37
C SER A 42 -6.79 8.54 -1.00
N VAL A 43 -7.99 8.03 -0.72
CA VAL A 43 -8.34 7.43 0.56
C VAL A 43 -8.71 5.96 0.39
N PHE A 44 -8.15 5.09 1.22
CA PHE A 44 -8.54 3.69 1.31
C PHE A 44 -9.20 3.46 2.68
N VAL A 45 -10.41 2.91 2.70
CA VAL A 45 -11.18 2.66 3.92
C VAL A 45 -11.60 1.21 3.96
N SER A 46 -11.21 0.50 5.02
CA SER A 46 -11.56 -0.91 5.22
C SER A 46 -11.16 -1.80 4.04
N CYS A 47 -10.04 -1.49 3.40
CA CYS A 47 -9.48 -2.24 2.30
C CYS A 47 -8.41 -3.24 2.77
N SER A 48 -8.28 -4.33 2.03
CA SER A 48 -7.17 -5.29 2.20
C SER A 48 -6.11 -5.03 1.13
N LEU A 49 -4.93 -4.56 1.53
CA LEU A 49 -3.76 -4.33 0.67
C LEU A 49 -2.66 -5.38 0.92
N ALA A 50 -3.03 -6.53 1.48
CA ALA A 50 -2.07 -7.57 1.83
C ALA A 50 -1.34 -8.12 0.60
N GLY A 51 -0.02 -8.13 0.63
CA GLY A 51 0.82 -8.54 -0.49
C GLY A 51 0.80 -7.58 -1.70
N THR A 52 0.13 -6.43 -1.60
CA THR A 52 0.09 -5.45 -2.70
C THR A 52 1.49 -4.89 -2.95
N GLU A 53 1.87 -4.76 -4.22
CA GLU A 53 3.14 -4.16 -4.64
C GLU A 53 2.92 -2.80 -5.31
N PHE A 54 3.69 -1.79 -4.89
CA PHE A 54 3.64 -0.44 -5.47
C PHE A 54 4.95 -0.08 -6.19
N ILE A 55 4.94 -0.06 -7.52
CA ILE A 55 6.11 0.16 -8.36
C ILE A 55 6.03 1.53 -9.02
N GLY A 56 6.96 2.44 -8.69
CA GLY A 56 7.05 3.76 -9.32
C GLY A 56 5.78 4.61 -9.17
N CYS A 57 5.04 4.44 -8.08
CA CYS A 57 3.76 5.12 -7.86
C CYS A 57 3.93 6.48 -7.15
N ASP A 58 3.01 7.41 -7.42
CA ASP A 58 2.85 8.65 -6.64
C ASP A 58 1.66 8.51 -5.68
N LEU A 59 1.96 8.27 -4.41
CA LEU A 59 0.99 8.08 -3.33
C LEU A 59 1.05 9.20 -2.28
N ARG A 60 1.59 10.37 -2.63
CA ARG A 60 1.77 11.46 -1.66
C ARG A 60 0.44 11.88 -1.07
N GLY A 61 0.35 11.87 0.26
CA GLY A 61 -0.87 12.20 0.99
C GLY A 61 -1.97 11.16 0.88
N CYS A 62 -1.73 9.98 0.28
CA CYS A 62 -2.68 8.89 0.36
C CYS A 62 -2.91 8.51 1.82
N ASP A 63 -4.18 8.35 2.17
CA ASP A 63 -4.59 7.88 3.48
C ASP A 63 -4.81 6.37 3.44
N LEU A 64 -3.89 5.65 4.07
CA LEU A 64 -3.87 4.19 4.19
C LEU A 64 -4.20 3.72 5.61
N ARG A 65 -4.60 4.63 6.51
CA ARG A 65 -4.97 4.33 7.91
C ARG A 65 -6.03 3.23 8.02
N GLY A 66 -5.94 2.42 9.07
CA GLY A 66 -6.86 1.31 9.36
C GLY A 66 -6.94 0.17 8.32
N ASN A 67 -6.14 0.20 7.26
CA ASN A 67 -6.13 -0.87 6.24
C ASN A 67 -5.10 -1.96 6.61
N ASN A 68 -5.31 -3.18 6.09
CA ASN A 68 -4.30 -4.22 6.23
C ASN A 68 -3.17 -4.02 5.21
N LEU A 69 -1.95 -3.74 5.70
CA LEU A 69 -0.72 -3.54 4.89
C LEU A 69 0.26 -4.71 5.03
N GLU A 70 -0.19 -5.86 5.52
CA GLU A 70 0.62 -7.06 5.68
C GLU A 70 1.33 -7.45 4.37
N GLU A 71 2.64 -7.67 4.44
CA GLU A 71 3.47 -8.05 3.28
C GLU A 71 3.43 -7.10 2.09
N VAL A 72 3.05 -5.83 2.28
CA VAL A 72 3.15 -4.80 1.24
C VAL A 72 4.60 -4.67 0.73
N ARG A 73 4.78 -4.41 -0.57
CA ARG A 73 6.09 -4.30 -1.24
C ARG A 73 6.24 -2.97 -1.98
N GLY A 74 7.48 -2.61 -2.34
CA GLY A 74 7.74 -1.38 -3.09
C GLY A 74 7.63 -0.12 -2.22
N LEU A 75 8.24 -0.15 -1.04
CA LEU A 75 8.16 0.91 -0.04
C LEU A 75 8.68 2.26 -0.55
N ALA A 76 9.54 2.23 -1.57
CA ALA A 76 10.01 3.43 -2.27
C ALA A 76 8.86 4.30 -2.81
N SER A 77 7.70 3.71 -3.11
CA SER A 77 6.50 4.41 -3.59
C SER A 77 5.62 4.96 -2.46
N LEU A 78 5.79 4.50 -1.22
CA LEU A 78 4.97 4.90 -0.06
C LEU A 78 5.40 6.25 0.56
N ARG A 79 6.06 7.12 -0.21
CA ARG A 79 6.54 8.41 0.31
C ARG A 79 5.37 9.32 0.68
N ARG A 80 5.37 9.81 1.92
CA ARG A 80 4.37 10.75 2.48
C ARG A 80 2.95 10.18 2.51
N VAL A 81 2.79 8.86 2.59
CA VAL A 81 1.49 8.25 2.93
C VAL A 81 1.16 8.52 4.40
N ILE A 82 -0.12 8.45 4.73
CA ILE A 82 -0.63 8.56 6.09
C ILE A 82 -1.03 7.16 6.54
N VAL A 83 -0.54 6.75 7.70
CA VAL A 83 -0.77 5.43 8.31
C VAL A 83 -0.96 5.61 9.81
N ASP A 84 -1.61 4.65 10.44
CA ASP A 84 -1.79 4.60 11.88
C ASP A 84 -0.54 3.97 12.55
N PRO A 85 -0.25 4.31 13.82
CA PRO A 85 0.90 3.75 14.52
C PRO A 85 0.89 2.21 14.65
N ASP A 86 -0.28 1.59 14.65
CA ASP A 86 -0.45 0.13 14.70
C ASP A 86 -0.04 -0.58 13.39
N GLN A 87 0.07 0.16 12.28
CA GLN A 87 0.58 -0.35 11.01
C GLN A 87 2.12 -0.37 10.94
N LEU A 88 2.82 0.24 11.91
CA LEU A 88 4.29 0.29 11.94
C LEU A 88 4.97 -1.10 11.94
N PRO A 89 4.50 -2.12 12.67
CA PRO A 89 5.09 -3.46 12.60
C PRO A 89 5.01 -4.05 11.19
N GLN A 90 3.87 -3.91 10.50
CA GLN A 90 3.68 -4.40 9.13
C GLN A 90 4.66 -3.72 8.16
N LEU A 91 4.78 -2.39 8.25
CA LEU A 91 5.73 -1.62 7.44
C LEU A 91 7.19 -1.92 7.80
N THR A 92 7.50 -2.19 9.07
CA THR A 92 8.85 -2.57 9.50
C THR A 92 9.24 -3.94 8.92
N THR A 93 8.33 -4.92 8.99
CA THR A 93 8.55 -6.24 8.37
C THR A 93 8.68 -6.11 6.86
N ALA A 94 7.84 -5.32 6.22
CA ALA A 94 7.96 -5.01 4.80
C ALA A 94 9.34 -4.39 4.49
N MET A 95 9.80 -3.45 5.30
CA MET A 95 11.09 -2.77 5.12
C MET A 95 12.28 -3.72 5.23
N VAL A 96 12.26 -4.62 6.21
CA VAL A 96 13.30 -5.64 6.37
C VAL A 96 13.39 -6.51 5.12
N ARG A 97 12.24 -6.87 4.52
CA ARG A 97 12.20 -7.67 3.29
C ARG A 97 12.62 -6.87 2.05
N ASP A 98 12.01 -5.71 1.83
CA ASP A 98 12.17 -4.85 0.62
C ASP A 98 13.62 -4.34 0.48
N PHE A 99 14.34 -4.18 1.60
CA PHE A 99 15.74 -3.78 1.62
C PHE A 99 16.72 -4.92 1.95
N GLU A 100 16.25 -6.17 1.98
CA GLU A 100 17.07 -7.36 2.24
C GLU A 100 17.91 -7.22 3.52
N ILE A 101 17.32 -6.63 4.57
CA ILE A 101 18.01 -6.36 5.83
C ILE A 101 18.18 -7.66 6.62
N GLU A 102 19.42 -8.03 6.90
CA GLU A 102 19.74 -9.16 7.75
C GLU A 102 19.66 -8.76 9.25
N LEU A 103 18.72 -9.36 9.98
CA LEU A 103 18.61 -9.19 11.44
C LEU A 103 19.55 -10.18 12.14
N LYS A 104 20.51 -9.68 12.92
CA LYS A 104 21.40 -10.49 13.77
C LYS A 104 21.23 -10.10 15.22
N ASP A 105 20.95 -11.09 16.07
CA ASP A 105 21.05 -10.91 17.52
C ASP A 105 22.51 -10.79 17.94
N ARG A 106 22.78 -10.04 19.00
CA ARG A 106 24.12 -10.03 19.58
C ARG A 106 24.46 -11.43 20.09
N PRO A 107 25.70 -11.91 19.88
CA PRO A 107 26.14 -13.13 20.53
C PRO A 107 26.02 -12.97 22.06
N ARG A 108 25.56 -14.04 22.72
CA ARG A 108 25.44 -14.13 24.18
C ARG A 108 26.80 -14.08 24.87
#